data_AF-A0A960PD82-F1
#
_entry.id   AF-A0A960PD82-F1
#
_cell.length_a   1.000
_cell.length_b   1.000
_cell.length_c   1.000
_cell.angle_alpha   90.00
_cell.angle_beta   90.00
_cell.angle_gamma   90.00
#
_symmetry.space_group_name_H-M   'P 1'
#
loop_
_entity.id
_entity.type
_entity.pdbx_description
1 polymer ?
#
loop_
_entity_poly.entity_id
_entity_poly.type
_entity_poly.pdbx_seq_one_letter_code
_entity_poly.pdbx_strand_id
1 'polypeptide(L)'
;MSRRLIVGLALGALAVLLAVWFVLDRKVERLDAALGRELGRVENLDSLLGDANTRIDDAYRRMDEADRRRNAAEQRIAEADSAVALAGEERSEAETAAQEAMELGEAARKQAEEARRREEAERRRREEEWSRLARALGKVASARREGGSVAVDLGPGFVQDKEKISRLAGVLLAHHGYRVTVEGEGAAGAESYLLEAGIPQDILTLGAAGGRLRLTVRDELSR
;
A
#
# COMPACT_ATOMS: atom_id res chain seq x y z
N MET A 1 -100.82 9.34 100.17
CA MET A 1 -100.36 8.88 98.84
C MET A 1 -99.05 9.58 98.49
N SER A 2 -98.09 8.79 98.05
CA SER A 2 -96.82 8.71 98.78
C SER A 2 -95.66 9.42 98.06
N ARG A 3 -95.07 10.46 98.67
CA ARG A 3 -93.77 11.06 98.26
C ARG A 3 -92.68 10.01 98.00
N ARG A 4 -92.76 8.85 98.67
CA ARG A 4 -91.89 7.69 98.44
C ARG A 4 -92.04 7.03 97.07
N LEU A 5 -93.23 7.08 96.44
CA LEU A 5 -93.44 6.57 95.07
C LEU A 5 -92.83 7.52 94.02
N ILE A 6 -92.94 8.84 94.23
CA ILE A 6 -92.35 9.85 93.33
C ILE A 6 -90.81 9.76 93.35
N VAL A 7 -90.22 9.59 94.53
CA VAL A 7 -88.75 9.43 94.68
C VAL A 7 -88.26 8.13 94.04
N GLY A 8 -89.01 7.02 94.16
CA GLY A 8 -88.67 5.76 93.50
C GLY A 8 -88.73 5.83 91.97
N LEU A 9 -89.72 6.55 91.43
CA LEU A 9 -89.87 6.77 89.99
C LEU A 9 -88.78 7.69 89.43
N ALA A 10 -88.39 8.74 90.18
CA ALA A 10 -87.30 9.63 89.83
C ALA A 10 -85.93 8.93 89.86
N LEU A 11 -85.68 8.08 90.86
CA LEU A 11 -84.45 7.26 90.94
C LEU A 11 -84.40 6.21 89.82
N GLY A 12 -85.53 5.58 89.49
CA GLY A 12 -85.63 4.66 88.35
C GLY A 12 -85.35 5.36 87.02
N ALA A 13 -85.91 6.55 86.80
CA ALA A 13 -85.66 7.35 85.61
C ALA A 13 -84.18 7.79 85.52
N LEU A 14 -83.56 8.16 86.64
CA LEU A 14 -82.13 8.51 86.70
C LEU A 14 -81.24 7.30 86.37
N ALA A 15 -81.55 6.13 86.91
CA ALA A 15 -80.81 4.90 86.61
C ALA A 15 -80.93 4.51 85.13
N VAL A 16 -82.10 4.69 84.52
CA VAL A 16 -82.30 4.49 83.07
C VAL A 16 -81.51 5.50 82.26
N LEU A 17 -81.49 6.78 82.65
CA LEU A 17 -80.70 7.81 81.98
C LEU A 17 -79.19 7.52 82.04
N LEU A 18 -78.69 7.08 83.20
CA LEU A 18 -77.29 6.68 83.37
C LEU A 18 -76.94 5.43 82.53
N ALA A 19 -77.84 4.44 82.48
CA ALA A 19 -77.66 3.26 81.64
C ALA A 19 -77.66 3.62 80.14
N VAL A 20 -78.55 4.51 79.71
CA VAL A 20 -78.60 5.03 78.33
C VAL A 20 -77.32 5.80 78.01
N TRP A 21 -76.87 6.67 78.92
CA TRP A 21 -75.62 7.40 78.78
C TRP A 21 -74.42 6.46 78.65
N PHE A 22 -74.32 5.45 79.51
CA PHE A 22 -73.24 4.44 79.47
C PHE A 22 -73.25 3.61 78.17
N VAL A 23 -74.43 3.25 77.66
CA VAL A 23 -74.55 2.55 76.36
C VAL A 23 -74.17 3.46 75.19
N LEU A 24 -74.50 4.75 75.27
CA LEU A 24 -74.09 5.74 74.27
C LEU A 24 -72.57 5.96 74.30
N ASP A 25 -71.99 6.11 75.48
CA ASP A 25 -70.53 6.28 75.68
C ASP A 25 -69.74 5.10 75.09
N ARG A 26 -70.15 3.87 75.40
CA ARG A 26 -69.58 2.66 74.78
C ARG A 26 -69.78 2.57 73.27
N LYS A 27 -70.85 3.13 72.72
CA LYS A 27 -71.06 3.17 71.26
C LYS A 27 -70.14 4.21 70.62
N VAL A 28 -69.93 5.35 71.26
CA VAL A 28 -68.99 6.39 70.82
C VAL A 28 -67.57 5.83 70.79
N GLU A 29 -67.11 5.17 71.87
CA GLU A 29 -65.77 4.54 71.89
C GLU A 29 -65.57 3.51 70.76
N ARG A 30 -66.60 2.71 70.48
CA ARG A 30 -66.54 1.71 69.39
C ARG A 30 -66.52 2.37 68.01
N LEU A 31 -67.23 3.47 67.83
CA LEU A 31 -67.23 4.24 66.60
C LEU A 31 -65.90 4.94 66.40
N ASP A 32 -65.32 5.53 67.45
CA ASP A 32 -64.00 6.15 67.41
C ASP A 32 -62.90 5.13 67.10
N ALA A 33 -62.96 3.93 67.70
CA ALA A 33 -62.04 2.83 67.39
C ALA A 33 -62.25 2.24 65.98
N ALA A 34 -63.44 2.35 65.40
CA ALA A 34 -63.71 1.95 64.02
C ALA A 34 -63.19 3.01 63.05
N LEU A 35 -63.45 4.29 63.31
CA LEU A 35 -62.97 5.44 62.53
C LEU A 35 -61.44 5.51 62.53
N GLY A 36 -60.79 5.32 63.69
CA GLY A 36 -59.33 5.31 63.77
C GLY A 36 -58.68 4.19 62.94
N ARG A 37 -59.32 3.02 62.86
CA ARG A 37 -58.84 1.91 62.01
C ARG A 37 -59.03 2.18 60.52
N GLU A 38 -60.16 2.77 60.13
CA GLU A 38 -60.39 3.15 58.73
C GLU A 38 -59.48 4.31 58.30
N LEU A 39 -59.27 5.31 59.16
CA LEU A 39 -58.31 6.39 58.91
C LEU A 39 -56.88 5.84 58.74
N GLY A 40 -56.46 4.92 59.62
CA GLY A 40 -55.15 4.26 59.48
C GLY A 40 -55.04 3.39 58.22
N ARG A 41 -56.13 2.80 57.72
CA ARG A 41 -56.13 2.09 56.43
C ARG A 41 -56.00 3.05 55.25
N VAL A 42 -56.69 4.18 55.28
CA VAL A 42 -56.59 5.22 54.25
C VAL A 42 -55.18 5.77 54.19
N GLU A 43 -54.56 6.08 55.33
CA GLU A 43 -53.18 6.58 55.39
C GLU A 43 -52.16 5.56 54.84
N ASN A 44 -52.32 4.27 55.19
CA ASN A 44 -51.48 3.22 54.62
C ASN A 44 -51.69 3.04 53.11
N LEU A 45 -52.93 3.14 52.62
CA LEU A 45 -53.23 3.08 51.19
C LEU A 45 -52.63 4.27 50.43
N ASP A 46 -52.69 5.47 51.01
CA ASP A 46 -52.10 6.68 50.43
C ASP A 46 -50.58 6.55 50.33
N SER A 47 -49.92 6.04 51.37
CA SER A 47 -48.49 5.72 51.35
C SER A 47 -48.15 4.67 50.27
N LEU A 48 -48.95 3.60 50.15
CA LEU A 48 -48.73 2.57 49.14
C LEU A 48 -48.92 3.10 47.71
N LEU A 49 -49.88 4.00 47.50
CA LEU A 49 -50.10 4.67 46.23
C LEU A 49 -48.93 5.60 45.88
N GLY A 50 -48.42 6.36 46.86
CA GLY A 50 -47.22 7.19 46.69
C GLY A 50 -45.99 6.38 46.29
N ASP A 51 -45.74 5.25 46.97
CA ASP A 51 -44.65 4.33 46.65
C ASP A 51 -44.82 3.70 45.26
N ALA A 52 -46.05 3.28 44.92
CA ALA A 52 -46.34 2.70 43.62
C ALA A 52 -46.12 3.72 42.49
N ASN A 53 -46.57 4.97 42.68
CA ASN A 53 -46.37 6.04 41.70
C ASN A 53 -44.88 6.34 41.48
N THR A 54 -44.11 6.39 42.57
CA THR A 54 -42.64 6.57 42.50
C THR A 54 -41.97 5.45 41.72
N ARG A 55 -42.38 4.18 41.95
CA ARG A 55 -41.84 3.04 41.21
C ARG A 55 -42.21 3.06 39.73
N ILE A 56 -43.41 3.54 39.40
CA ILE A 56 -43.88 3.70 38.01
C ILE A 56 -43.03 4.77 37.31
N ASP A 57 -42.82 5.93 37.94
CA ASP A 57 -41.98 7.00 37.41
C ASP A 57 -40.54 6.53 37.17
N ASP A 58 -39.96 5.78 38.11
CA ASP A 58 -38.63 5.20 37.95
C ASP A 58 -38.57 4.14 36.84
N ALA A 59 -39.63 3.34 36.66
CA ALA A 59 -39.72 2.39 35.58
C ALA A 59 -39.77 3.09 34.22
N TYR A 60 -40.56 4.17 34.08
CA TYR A 60 -40.60 4.97 32.86
C TYR A 60 -39.25 5.60 32.54
N ARG A 61 -38.55 6.16 33.53
CA ARG A 61 -37.19 6.71 33.33
C ARG A 61 -36.21 5.66 32.83
N ARG A 62 -36.26 4.45 33.40
CA ARG A 62 -35.40 3.33 32.96
C ARG A 62 -35.74 2.85 31.55
N MET A 63 -37.02 2.85 31.18
CA MET A 63 -37.46 2.52 29.83
C MET A 63 -36.94 3.55 28.81
N ASP A 64 -37.09 4.85 29.10
CA ASP A 64 -36.57 5.93 28.26
C ASP A 64 -35.04 5.87 28.12
N GLU A 65 -34.33 5.48 29.17
CA GLU A 65 -32.88 5.29 29.13
C GLU A 65 -32.50 4.07 28.30
N ALA A 66 -33.22 2.96 28.44
CA ALA A 66 -33.02 1.75 27.65
C ALA A 66 -33.26 2.01 26.16
N ASP A 67 -34.32 2.74 25.79
CA ASP A 67 -34.62 3.12 24.42
C ASP A 67 -33.55 4.03 23.83
N ARG A 68 -33.07 5.01 24.60
CA ARG A 68 -31.94 5.86 24.17
C ARG A 68 -30.66 5.05 23.95
N ARG A 69 -30.34 4.12 24.84
CA ARG A 69 -29.17 3.24 24.70
C ARG A 69 -29.31 2.32 23.49
N ARG A 70 -30.51 1.79 23.25
CA ARG A 70 -30.81 0.96 22.07
C ARG A 70 -30.60 1.75 20.78
N ASN A 71 -31.17 2.96 20.68
CA ASN A 71 -31.02 3.79 19.49
C ASN A 71 -29.55 4.16 19.23
N ALA A 72 -28.79 4.48 20.28
CA ALA A 72 -27.36 4.73 20.16
C ALA A 72 -26.56 3.49 19.72
N ALA A 73 -26.95 2.30 20.18
CA ALA A 73 -26.33 1.05 19.75
C ALA A 73 -26.64 0.73 18.28
N GLU A 74 -27.89 0.92 17.84
CA GLU A 74 -28.30 0.75 16.44
C GLU A 74 -27.53 1.71 15.52
N GLN A 75 -27.34 2.96 15.91
CA GLN A 75 -26.52 3.93 15.16
C GLN A 75 -25.06 3.47 15.05
N ARG A 76 -24.46 3.00 16.14
CA ARG A 76 -23.07 2.49 16.12
C ARG A 76 -22.90 1.25 15.25
N ILE A 77 -23.90 0.37 15.22
CA ILE A 77 -23.90 -0.79 14.33
C ILE A 77 -23.93 -0.33 12.88
N ALA A 78 -24.81 0.62 12.52
CA ALA A 78 -24.87 1.15 11.17
C ALA A 78 -23.56 1.85 10.74
N GLU A 79 -22.93 2.61 11.64
CA GLU A 79 -21.61 3.21 11.40
C GLU A 79 -20.52 2.15 11.20
N ALA A 80 -20.52 1.09 12.02
CA ALA A 80 -19.57 0.00 11.91
C ALA A 80 -19.75 -0.79 10.60
N ASP A 81 -20.99 -1.08 10.20
CA ASP A 81 -21.30 -1.75 8.94
C ASP A 81 -20.81 -0.92 7.74
N SER A 82 -21.02 0.41 7.77
CA SER A 82 -20.51 1.31 6.76
C SER A 82 -18.98 1.32 6.71
N ALA A 83 -18.31 1.33 7.87
CA ALA A 83 -16.86 1.31 7.93
C ALA A 83 -16.27 -0.01 7.40
N VAL A 84 -16.92 -1.14 7.69
CA VAL A 84 -16.54 -2.46 7.16
C VAL A 84 -16.72 -2.51 5.64
N ALA A 85 -17.81 -1.95 5.12
CA ALA A 85 -18.04 -1.87 3.67
C ALA A 85 -16.95 -1.06 2.96
N LEU A 86 -16.63 0.13 3.47
CA LEU A 86 -15.56 0.98 2.93
C LEU A 86 -14.19 0.29 2.99
N ALA A 87 -13.84 -0.32 4.12
CA ALA A 87 -12.59 -1.06 4.26
C ALA A 87 -12.52 -2.28 3.31
N GLY A 88 -13.65 -2.91 3.01
CA GLY A 88 -13.75 -3.97 2.01
C GLY A 88 -13.50 -3.48 0.59
N GLU A 89 -14.02 -2.31 0.24
CA GLU A 89 -13.81 -1.65 -1.05
C GLU A 89 -12.34 -1.23 -1.22
N GLU A 90 -11.76 -0.51 -0.24
CA GLU A 90 -10.35 -0.12 -0.24
C GLU A 90 -9.41 -1.32 -0.37
N ARG A 91 -9.73 -2.42 0.31
CA ARG A 91 -8.98 -3.66 0.20
C ARG A 91 -9.06 -4.26 -1.20
N SER A 92 -10.25 -4.29 -1.80
CA SER A 92 -10.43 -4.80 -3.16
C SER A 92 -9.63 -3.98 -4.17
N GLU A 93 -9.67 -2.66 -4.06
CA GLU A 93 -8.88 -1.76 -4.91
C GLU A 93 -7.38 -1.98 -4.74
N ALA A 94 -6.91 -2.12 -3.50
CA ALA A 94 -5.52 -2.40 -3.20
C ALA A 94 -5.06 -3.76 -3.76
N GLU A 95 -5.91 -4.79 -3.70
CA GLU A 95 -5.64 -6.10 -4.27
C GLU A 95 -5.53 -6.03 -5.81
N THR A 96 -6.42 -5.29 -6.48
CA THR A 96 -6.34 -5.05 -7.93
C THR A 96 -5.08 -4.27 -8.31
N ALA A 97 -4.77 -3.18 -7.61
CA ALA A 97 -3.57 -2.39 -7.88
C ALA A 97 -2.28 -3.21 -7.67
N ALA A 98 -2.26 -4.08 -6.65
CA ALA A 98 -1.13 -4.98 -6.41
C ALA A 98 -0.94 -6.01 -7.53
N GLN A 99 -2.04 -6.56 -8.07
CA GLN A 99 -1.99 -7.47 -9.21
C GLN A 99 -1.46 -6.77 -10.46
N GLU A 100 -1.98 -5.58 -10.79
CA GLU A 100 -1.51 -4.79 -11.93
C GLU A 100 -0.01 -4.44 -11.81
N ALA A 101 0.43 -4.03 -10.62
CA ALA A 101 1.84 -3.74 -10.37
C ALA A 101 2.73 -4.98 -10.54
N MET A 102 2.24 -6.16 -10.14
CA MET A 102 2.95 -7.43 -10.34
C MET A 102 3.09 -7.77 -11.83
N GLU A 103 2.00 -7.64 -12.60
CA GLU A 103 2.00 -7.88 -14.05
C GLU A 103 2.94 -6.93 -14.81
N LEU A 104 2.90 -5.63 -14.48
CA LEU A 104 3.80 -4.63 -15.05
C LEU A 104 5.26 -4.94 -14.69
N GLY A 105 5.52 -5.36 -13.44
CA GLY A 105 6.85 -5.76 -12.99
C GLY A 105 7.39 -6.98 -13.75
N GLU A 106 6.56 -7.99 -13.99
CA GLU A 106 6.94 -9.16 -14.79
C GLU A 106 7.18 -8.82 -16.25
N ALA A 107 6.33 -7.98 -16.86
CA ALA A 107 6.51 -7.51 -18.22
C ALA A 107 7.82 -6.73 -18.38
N ALA A 108 8.12 -5.81 -17.46
CA ALA A 108 9.37 -5.05 -17.44
C ALA A 108 10.60 -5.97 -17.29
N ARG A 109 10.52 -6.99 -16.43
CA ARG A 109 11.60 -7.99 -16.26
C ARG A 109 11.84 -8.78 -17.54
N LYS A 110 10.78 -9.26 -18.20
CA LYS A 110 10.87 -9.97 -19.49
C LYS A 110 11.52 -9.09 -20.56
N GLN A 111 11.08 -7.83 -20.67
CA GLN A 111 11.66 -6.88 -21.62
C GLN A 111 13.15 -6.62 -21.34
N ALA A 112 13.53 -6.43 -20.07
CA ALA A 112 14.93 -6.26 -19.69
C ALA A 112 15.77 -7.50 -19.99
N GLU A 113 15.24 -8.70 -19.78
CA GLU A 113 15.93 -9.95 -20.12
C GLU A 113 16.09 -10.13 -21.63
N GLU A 114 15.05 -9.83 -22.42
CA GLU A 114 15.13 -9.85 -23.87
C GLU A 114 16.14 -8.84 -24.41
N ALA A 115 16.16 -7.61 -23.87
CA ALA A 115 17.13 -6.59 -24.25
C ALA A 115 18.56 -7.06 -23.96
N ARG A 116 18.81 -7.64 -22.79
CA ARG A 116 20.11 -8.23 -22.44
C ARG A 116 20.51 -9.37 -23.38
N ARG A 117 19.57 -10.27 -23.72
CA ARG A 117 19.83 -11.35 -24.67
C ARG A 117 20.18 -10.83 -26.07
N ARG A 118 19.51 -9.77 -26.53
CA ARG A 118 19.80 -9.13 -27.82
C ARG A 118 21.19 -8.48 -27.81
N GLU A 119 21.50 -7.72 -26.75
CA GLU A 119 22.81 -7.09 -26.57
C GLU A 119 23.94 -8.14 -26.51
N GLU A 120 23.75 -9.22 -25.76
CA GLU A 120 24.73 -10.32 -25.69
C GLU A 120 24.90 -11.02 -27.04
N ALA A 121 23.81 -11.24 -27.79
CA ALA A 121 23.88 -11.83 -29.12
C ALA A 121 24.63 -10.93 -30.11
N GLU A 122 24.37 -9.63 -30.08
CA GLU A 122 25.09 -8.64 -30.90
C GLU A 122 26.56 -8.56 -30.50
N ARG A 123 26.86 -8.57 -29.20
CA ARG A 123 28.24 -8.62 -28.69
C ARG A 123 28.97 -9.86 -29.19
N ARG A 124 28.36 -11.05 -29.13
CA ARG A 124 28.96 -12.29 -29.66
C ARG A 124 29.19 -12.21 -31.17
N ARG A 125 28.22 -11.73 -31.94
CA ARG A 125 28.37 -11.55 -33.40
C ARG A 125 29.54 -10.61 -33.73
N ARG A 126 29.62 -9.46 -33.05
CA ARG A 126 30.74 -8.53 -33.20
C ARG A 126 32.06 -9.18 -32.79
N GLU A 127 32.10 -9.92 -31.67
CA GLU A 127 33.31 -10.62 -31.23
C GLU A 127 33.80 -11.66 -32.25
N GLU A 128 32.89 -12.35 -32.94
CA GLU A 128 33.21 -13.26 -34.03
C GLU A 128 33.72 -12.53 -35.28
N GLU A 129 33.09 -11.42 -35.67
CA GLU A 129 33.54 -10.56 -36.78
C GLU A 129 34.95 -10.03 -36.52
N TRP A 130 35.21 -9.52 -35.32
CA TRP A 130 36.54 -9.09 -34.90
C TRP A 130 37.56 -10.24 -34.93
N SER A 131 37.14 -11.45 -34.54
CA SER A 131 37.99 -12.65 -34.62
C SER A 131 38.29 -13.07 -36.06
N ARG A 132 37.33 -12.90 -36.98
CA ARG A 132 37.52 -13.13 -38.42
C ARG A 132 38.45 -12.09 -39.03
N LEU A 133 38.26 -10.81 -38.71
CA LEU A 133 39.10 -9.71 -39.18
C LEU A 133 40.54 -9.87 -38.69
N ALA A 134 40.75 -10.14 -37.39
CA ALA A 134 42.09 -10.36 -36.83
C ALA A 134 42.82 -11.54 -37.52
N ARG A 135 42.10 -12.64 -37.82
CA ARG A 135 42.66 -13.77 -38.57
C ARG A 135 42.97 -13.41 -40.01
N ALA A 136 42.13 -12.62 -40.68
CA ALA A 136 42.37 -12.18 -42.06
C ALA A 136 43.57 -11.24 -42.15
N LEU A 137 43.65 -10.25 -41.26
CA LEU A 137 44.79 -9.33 -41.15
C LEU A 137 46.07 -10.10 -40.77
N GLY A 138 45.95 -11.09 -39.88
CA GLY A 138 47.04 -11.99 -39.46
C GLY A 138 47.69 -12.78 -40.60
N LYS A 139 46.98 -13.00 -41.72
CA LYS A 139 47.54 -13.64 -42.93
C LYS A 139 48.37 -12.67 -43.78
N VAL A 140 48.20 -11.36 -43.62
CA VAL A 140 48.90 -10.32 -44.39
C VAL A 140 50.06 -9.73 -43.59
N ALA A 141 49.85 -9.50 -42.29
CA ALA A 141 50.80 -8.90 -41.37
C ALA A 141 50.57 -9.42 -39.94
N SER A 142 51.48 -9.15 -38.99
CA SER A 142 51.34 -9.66 -37.63
C SER A 142 50.22 -8.93 -36.90
N ALA A 143 49.05 -9.56 -36.80
CA ALA A 143 47.86 -8.99 -36.18
C ALA A 143 47.56 -9.60 -34.80
N ARG A 144 47.21 -8.76 -33.83
CA ARG A 144 46.84 -9.14 -32.47
C ARG A 144 45.55 -8.44 -32.05
N ARG A 145 44.69 -9.18 -31.35
CA ARG A 145 43.46 -8.64 -30.76
C ARG A 145 43.76 -7.98 -29.42
N GLU A 146 43.30 -6.76 -29.22
CA GLU A 146 43.49 -5.96 -28.00
C GLU A 146 42.16 -5.25 -27.64
N GLY A 147 41.42 -5.80 -26.67
CA GLY A 147 40.33 -5.09 -25.98
C GLY A 147 39.28 -4.39 -26.86
N GLY A 148 38.81 -5.03 -27.93
CA GLY A 148 37.84 -4.43 -28.89
C GLY A 148 38.50 -3.78 -30.11
N SER A 149 39.81 -3.92 -30.26
CA SER A 149 40.58 -3.46 -31.41
C SER A 149 41.49 -4.56 -31.96
N VAL A 150 41.99 -4.36 -33.17
CA VAL A 150 43.02 -5.22 -33.77
C VAL A 150 44.22 -4.35 -34.10
N ALA A 151 45.35 -4.64 -33.44
CA ALA A 151 46.62 -4.02 -33.73
C ALA A 151 47.39 -4.89 -34.73
N VAL A 152 47.87 -4.29 -35.80
CA VAL A 152 48.64 -4.92 -36.87
C VAL A 152 50.03 -4.28 -36.89
N ASP A 153 51.07 -5.06 -36.63
CA ASP A 153 52.46 -4.64 -36.84
C ASP A 153 52.78 -4.78 -38.32
N LEU A 154 53.02 -3.64 -38.97
CA LEU A 154 53.26 -3.56 -40.41
C LEU A 154 54.73 -3.88 -40.74
N GLY A 155 55.63 -3.81 -39.75
CA GLY A 155 57.04 -4.09 -39.90
C GLY A 155 57.81 -3.06 -40.75
N PRO A 156 59.16 -3.11 -40.72
CA PRO A 156 59.99 -2.25 -41.55
C PRO A 156 59.81 -2.59 -43.03
N GLY A 157 59.63 -1.57 -43.88
CA GLY A 157 59.51 -1.75 -45.33
C GLY A 157 58.10 -2.02 -45.86
N PHE A 158 57.05 -2.00 -45.01
CA PHE A 158 55.66 -2.13 -45.45
C PHE A 158 55.31 -1.19 -46.61
N VAL A 159 55.76 0.07 -46.51
CA VAL A 159 55.55 1.16 -47.47
C VAL A 159 56.10 0.82 -48.88
N GLN A 160 57.01 -0.15 -48.99
CA GLN A 160 57.64 -0.56 -50.25
C GLN A 160 56.97 -1.80 -50.86
N ASP A 161 56.13 -2.51 -50.09
CA ASP A 161 55.51 -3.78 -50.48
C ASP A 161 54.06 -3.54 -50.94
N LYS A 162 53.91 -3.14 -52.21
CA LYS A 162 52.60 -2.84 -52.82
C LYS A 162 51.61 -4.00 -52.78
N GLU A 163 52.11 -5.24 -52.76
CA GLU A 163 51.28 -6.44 -52.66
C GLU A 163 50.67 -6.55 -51.25
N LYS A 164 51.49 -6.38 -50.20
CA LYS A 164 50.98 -6.34 -48.81
C LYS A 164 50.00 -5.21 -48.59
N ILE A 165 50.26 -4.01 -49.13
CA ILE A 165 49.36 -2.86 -49.02
C ILE A 165 48.02 -3.18 -49.69
N SER A 166 48.03 -3.68 -50.93
CA SER A 166 46.79 -4.05 -51.65
C SER A 166 45.99 -5.15 -50.93
N ARG A 167 46.68 -6.17 -50.39
CA ARG A 167 46.02 -7.25 -49.62
C ARG A 167 45.43 -6.73 -48.31
N LEU A 168 46.14 -5.85 -47.60
CA LEU A 168 45.66 -5.25 -46.36
C LEU A 168 44.43 -4.38 -46.66
N ALA A 169 44.50 -3.53 -47.68
CA ALA A 169 43.40 -2.69 -48.12
C ALA A 169 42.18 -3.52 -48.52
N GLY A 170 42.37 -4.63 -49.24
CA GLY A 170 41.29 -5.55 -49.60
C GLY A 170 40.62 -6.20 -48.39
N VAL A 171 41.38 -6.60 -47.36
CA VAL A 171 40.80 -7.15 -46.11
C VAL A 171 40.01 -6.09 -45.35
N LEU A 172 40.54 -4.86 -45.29
CA LEU A 172 39.85 -3.74 -44.66
C LEU A 172 38.56 -3.44 -45.43
N LEU A 173 38.63 -3.14 -46.73
CA LEU A 173 37.46 -2.82 -47.56
C LEU A 173 36.34 -3.87 -47.56
N ALA A 174 36.67 -5.15 -47.32
CA ALA A 174 35.68 -6.21 -47.19
C ALA A 174 34.86 -6.16 -45.88
N HIS A 175 35.23 -5.30 -44.94
CA HIS A 175 34.55 -5.08 -43.67
C HIS A 175 34.13 -3.60 -43.59
N HIS A 176 33.14 -3.27 -42.75
CA HIS A 176 32.63 -1.91 -42.57
C HIS A 176 32.50 -1.57 -41.07
N GLY A 177 32.33 -0.28 -40.74
CA GLY A 177 32.04 0.17 -39.38
C GLY A 177 33.25 0.21 -38.44
N TYR A 178 34.46 0.44 -38.97
CA TYR A 178 35.66 0.59 -38.17
C TYR A 178 36.42 1.85 -38.57
N ARG A 179 37.25 2.32 -37.63
CA ARG A 179 38.26 3.35 -37.85
C ARG A 179 39.64 2.72 -37.80
N VAL A 180 40.48 3.14 -38.73
CA VAL A 180 41.88 2.71 -38.87
C VAL A 180 42.77 3.85 -38.41
N THR A 181 43.61 3.58 -37.43
CA THR A 181 44.64 4.52 -36.97
C THR A 181 46.01 4.00 -37.37
N VAL A 182 46.78 4.79 -38.10
CA VAL A 182 48.15 4.44 -38.51
C VAL A 182 49.13 5.25 -37.66
N GLU A 183 50.04 4.58 -36.98
CA GLU A 183 50.96 5.18 -36.01
C GLU A 183 52.39 4.68 -36.24
N GLY A 184 53.38 5.47 -35.80
CA GLY A 184 54.79 5.08 -35.86
C GLY A 184 55.58 5.68 -37.03
N GLU A 185 56.82 5.22 -37.16
CA GLU A 185 57.75 5.70 -38.17
C GLU A 185 57.30 5.31 -39.59
N GLY A 186 57.08 6.30 -40.46
CA GLY A 186 56.54 6.08 -41.81
C GLY A 186 55.01 6.06 -41.89
N ALA A 187 54.29 6.40 -40.81
CA ALA A 187 52.83 6.41 -40.79
C ALA A 187 52.21 7.29 -41.90
N ALA A 188 52.75 8.49 -42.15
CA ALA A 188 52.25 9.38 -43.20
C ALA A 188 52.40 8.77 -44.61
N GLY A 189 53.49 8.03 -44.83
CA GLY A 189 53.69 7.28 -46.07
C GLY A 189 52.67 6.14 -46.19
N ALA A 190 52.49 5.35 -45.14
CA ALA A 190 51.52 4.26 -45.11
C ALA A 190 50.07 4.75 -45.29
N GLU A 191 49.69 5.87 -44.67
CA GLU A 191 48.40 6.55 -44.89
C GLU A 191 48.20 6.89 -46.38
N SER A 192 49.18 7.55 -47.00
CA SER A 192 49.10 7.94 -48.41
C SER A 192 48.85 6.74 -49.32
N TYR A 193 49.56 5.63 -49.09
CA TYR A 193 49.36 4.41 -49.87
C TYR A 193 48.04 3.69 -49.60
N LEU A 194 47.51 3.77 -48.37
CA LEU A 194 46.19 3.21 -48.05
C LEU A 194 45.07 4.01 -48.72
N LEU A 195 45.21 5.34 -48.78
CA LEU A 195 44.32 6.21 -49.55
C LEU A 195 44.39 5.88 -51.05
N GLU A 196 45.59 5.71 -51.61
CA GLU A 196 45.78 5.27 -53.00
C GLU A 196 45.18 3.89 -53.28
N ALA A 197 45.20 2.98 -52.30
CA ALA A 197 44.59 1.67 -52.38
C ALA A 197 43.05 1.70 -52.23
N GLY A 198 42.45 2.89 -52.09
CA GLY A 198 41.00 3.08 -52.06
C GLY A 198 40.37 3.02 -50.66
N ILE A 199 41.17 3.03 -49.59
CA ILE A 199 40.64 3.22 -48.24
C ILE A 199 40.15 4.66 -48.12
N PRO A 200 38.88 4.90 -47.75
CA PRO A 200 38.37 6.27 -47.69
C PRO A 200 38.97 7.04 -46.51
N GLN A 201 39.12 8.35 -46.67
CA GLN A 201 39.83 9.23 -45.73
C GLN A 201 39.07 9.41 -44.41
N ASP A 202 37.74 9.25 -44.41
CA ASP A 202 36.87 9.41 -43.25
C ASP A 202 37.08 8.34 -42.17
N ILE A 203 37.50 7.14 -42.57
CA ILE A 203 37.80 6.04 -41.65
C ILE A 203 39.28 5.95 -41.27
N LEU A 204 40.15 6.75 -41.87
CA LEU A 204 41.59 6.69 -41.65
C LEU A 204 42.06 7.87 -40.80
N THR A 205 42.92 7.60 -39.82
CA THR A 205 43.43 8.64 -38.93
C THR A 205 44.92 8.43 -38.70
N LEU A 206 45.71 9.48 -38.82
CA LEU A 206 47.10 9.44 -38.43
C LEU A 206 47.24 9.62 -36.91
N GLY A 207 47.90 8.70 -36.23
CA GLY A 207 48.23 8.83 -34.81
C GLY A 207 49.67 9.30 -34.58
N ALA A 208 50.17 9.12 -33.36
CA ALA A 208 51.44 9.70 -32.94
C ALA A 208 52.63 9.18 -33.77
N ALA A 209 53.55 10.08 -34.11
CA ALA A 209 54.81 9.74 -34.76
C ALA A 209 55.80 9.21 -33.70
N GLY A 210 56.19 7.94 -33.81
CA GLY A 210 57.21 7.32 -32.98
C GLY A 210 57.03 5.82 -32.80
N GLY A 211 58.13 5.06 -32.81
CA GLY A 211 58.10 3.60 -32.68
C GLY A 211 57.83 2.86 -33.99
N ARG A 212 57.58 1.55 -33.90
CA ARG A 212 57.32 0.71 -35.08
C ARG A 212 56.01 1.08 -35.74
N LEU A 213 56.00 1.03 -37.08
CA LEU A 213 54.80 1.24 -37.89
C LEU A 213 53.71 0.23 -37.52
N ARG A 214 52.61 0.73 -36.98
CA ARG A 214 51.48 -0.06 -36.50
C ARG A 214 50.18 0.51 -37.06
N LEU A 215 49.26 -0.40 -37.40
CA LEU A 215 47.91 -0.06 -37.80
C LEU A 215 46.93 -0.63 -36.77
N THR A 216 46.08 0.22 -36.22
CA THR A 216 45.11 -0.13 -35.19
C THR A 216 43.71 0.03 -35.76
N VAL A 217 42.94 -1.05 -35.81
CA VAL A 217 41.53 -1.05 -36.26
C VAL A 217 40.62 -1.09 -35.05
N ARG A 218 39.70 -0.13 -34.92
CA ARG A 218 38.75 0.02 -33.80
C ARG A 218 37.31 0.13 -34.30
N ASP A 219 36.36 -0.34 -33.50
CA ASP A 219 34.92 -0.17 -33.76
C ASP A 219 34.56 1.32 -33.74
N GLU A 220 33.85 1.80 -34.76
CA GLU A 220 33.41 3.20 -34.85
C GLU A 220 32.38 3.55 -33.76
N LEU A 221 31.65 2.55 -33.26
CA LEU A 221 30.61 2.69 -32.24
C LEU A 221 31.12 2.67 -30.80
N SER A 222 32.44 2.63 -30.59
CA SER A 222 33.08 2.56 -29.25
C SER A 222 33.26 3.94 -28.56
N ARG A 223 32.61 5.00 -29.04
CA ARG A 223 32.68 6.34 -28.40
C ARG A 223 31.56 6.58 -27.40
#